data_AF-A0A4Q2Z150-F1
#
_entry.id   AF-A0A4Q2Z150-F1
#
_cell.length_a   1.000
_cell.length_b   1.000
_cell.length_c   1.000
_cell.angle_alpha   90.00
_cell.angle_beta   90.00
_cell.angle_gamma   90.00
#
_symmetry.space_group_name_H-M   'P 1'
#
loop_
_entity.id
_entity.type
_entity.pdbx_description
1 polymer ?
#
loop_
_entity_poly.entity_id
_entity_poly.type
_entity_poly.pdbx_seq_one_letter_code
_entity_poly.pdbx_strand_id
1 'polypeptide(L)'
;MGGAVNIGIRYSDGSLVAGEVWTNPIPHMVLEMSMLSTDAEFDAHLAAYMDEAVDGSPHQTVVPYGYGLIFFDVQTKTLLSMQGYSSLNRLHSFSRRDQDETKLLEQLHQAGRISFEIIQYPAWKEPSADEPKVVQEPPKLIRAGKSNDFSSFDEFRAYYNSEGFKSLPNDVYQRGDAMYSLDPWTKVNFPESSAGAIAFRAKLVEIGIPFSPAEVALWDQAIRDAQGREAESADESETA
;
A
#
# COMPACT_ATOMS: atom_id res chain seq x y z
N MET A 1 -10.79 -5.17 -4.34
CA MET A 1 -11.59 -4.00 -4.77
C MET A 1 -10.71 -2.78 -4.54
N GLY A 2 -10.54 -1.94 -5.56
CA GLY A 2 -9.77 -0.70 -5.46
C GLY A 2 -10.70 0.50 -5.40
N GLY A 3 -10.20 1.62 -4.89
CA GLY A 3 -10.93 2.87 -4.83
C GLY A 3 -10.04 4.07 -5.05
N ALA A 4 -10.63 5.26 -5.14
CA ALA A 4 -9.87 6.50 -5.25
C ALA A 4 -9.29 6.91 -3.88
N VAL A 5 -8.08 7.43 -3.89
CA VAL A 5 -7.40 8.02 -2.73
C VAL A 5 -6.67 9.26 -3.20
N ASN A 6 -6.54 10.27 -2.34
CA ASN A 6 -5.67 11.40 -2.67
C ASN A 6 -4.21 11.05 -2.36
N ILE A 7 -3.29 11.41 -3.25
CA ILE A 7 -1.86 11.39 -2.99
C ILE A 7 -1.34 12.82 -2.99
N GLY A 8 -0.53 13.16 -1.98
CA GLY A 8 0.32 14.36 -2.02
C GLY A 8 1.79 13.97 -2.09
N ILE A 9 2.58 14.74 -2.82
CA ILE A 9 4.02 14.55 -2.98
C ILE A 9 4.69 15.90 -2.78
N ARG A 10 5.67 15.95 -1.88
CA ARG A 10 6.68 17.00 -1.83
C ARG A 10 7.98 16.46 -2.40
N TYR A 11 8.40 17.02 -3.53
CA TYR A 11 9.64 16.67 -4.22
C TYR A 11 10.87 17.19 -3.49
N SER A 12 12.06 16.74 -3.91
CA SER A 12 13.33 17.15 -3.26
C SER A 12 13.58 18.66 -3.33
N ASP A 13 13.11 19.33 -4.39
CA ASP A 13 13.21 20.79 -4.56
C ASP A 13 12.20 21.58 -3.70
N GLY A 14 11.30 20.90 -3.00
CA GLY A 14 10.27 21.49 -2.15
C GLY A 14 8.97 21.84 -2.87
N SER A 15 8.91 21.63 -4.20
CA SER A 15 7.65 21.73 -4.93
C SER A 15 6.66 20.65 -4.48
N LEU A 16 5.37 20.96 -4.58
CA LEU A 16 4.30 20.13 -4.07
C LEU A 16 3.26 19.87 -5.15
N VAL A 17 2.87 18.61 -5.30
CA VAL A 17 1.76 18.17 -6.14
C VAL A 17 0.81 17.33 -5.29
N ALA A 18 -0.47 17.39 -5.60
CA ALA A 18 -1.43 16.43 -5.09
C ALA A 18 -2.43 16.05 -6.19
N GLY A 19 -3.02 14.88 -6.07
CA GLY A 19 -3.96 14.37 -7.04
C GLY A 19 -4.65 13.09 -6.59
N GLU A 20 -5.87 12.93 -7.06
CA GLU A 20 -6.64 11.71 -6.92
C GLU A 20 -6.04 10.60 -7.81
N VAL A 21 -5.82 9.43 -7.22
CA VAL A 21 -5.38 8.23 -7.93
C VAL A 21 -6.14 7.00 -7.44
N TRP A 22 -6.11 5.92 -8.21
CA TRP A 22 -6.62 4.63 -7.76
C TRP A 22 -5.65 3.97 -6.77
N THR A 23 -6.17 3.21 -5.80
CA THR A 23 -5.35 2.52 -4.80
C THR A 23 -4.51 1.38 -5.38
N ASN A 24 -4.94 0.77 -6.48
CA ASN A 24 -4.30 -0.44 -7.02
C ASN A 24 -2.89 -0.21 -7.58
N PRO A 25 -2.59 0.89 -8.29
CA PRO A 25 -1.24 1.15 -8.81
C PRO A 25 -0.24 1.62 -7.74
N ILE A 26 -0.68 2.05 -6.56
CA ILE A 26 0.19 2.68 -5.56
C ILE A 26 1.30 1.74 -5.06
N PRO A 27 1.04 0.45 -4.73
CA PRO A 27 2.12 -0.46 -4.37
C PRO A 27 3.20 -0.55 -5.46
N HIS A 28 2.81 -0.51 -6.74
CA HIS A 28 3.76 -0.55 -7.87
C HIS A 28 4.58 0.74 -7.97
N MET A 29 3.98 1.90 -7.69
CA MET A 29 4.71 3.18 -7.61
C MET A 29 5.83 3.14 -6.57
N VAL A 30 5.59 2.51 -5.42
CA VAL A 30 6.54 2.40 -4.30
C VAL A 30 7.56 1.28 -4.52
N LEU A 31 7.23 0.26 -5.32
CA LEU A 31 8.10 -0.89 -5.59
C LEU A 31 9.12 -0.67 -6.71
N GLU A 32 9.04 0.45 -7.42
CA GLU A 32 9.95 0.77 -8.51
C GLU A 32 11.38 1.03 -8.05
N MET A 33 12.36 0.64 -8.88
CA MET A 33 13.80 0.79 -8.60
C MET A 33 14.20 2.26 -8.34
N SER A 34 13.38 3.21 -8.81
CA SER A 34 13.54 4.63 -8.54
C SER A 34 13.46 4.98 -7.04
N MET A 35 12.81 4.17 -6.20
CA MET A 35 12.93 4.35 -4.73
C MET A 35 14.33 4.04 -4.19
N LEU A 36 15.15 3.34 -4.98
CA LEU A 36 16.55 3.02 -4.67
C LEU A 36 17.55 3.94 -5.35
N SER A 37 17.06 4.88 -6.16
CA SER A 37 17.88 5.74 -6.99
C SER A 37 18.15 7.08 -6.28
N THR A 38 18.78 8.02 -6.97
CA THR A 38 18.97 9.37 -6.44
C THR A 38 17.64 10.10 -6.26
N ASP A 39 17.59 11.09 -5.38
CA ASP A 39 16.39 11.92 -5.17
C ASP A 39 15.81 12.48 -6.47
N ALA A 40 16.67 12.87 -7.41
CA ALA A 40 16.25 13.39 -8.72
C ALA A 40 15.58 12.32 -9.60
N GLU A 41 16.10 11.10 -9.59
CA GLU A 41 15.51 9.98 -10.33
C GLU A 41 14.19 9.54 -9.69
N PHE A 42 14.09 9.59 -8.35
CA PHE A 42 12.84 9.30 -7.66
C PHE A 42 11.78 10.39 -7.89
N ASP A 43 12.17 11.67 -7.85
CA ASP A 43 11.29 12.79 -8.19
C ASP A 43 10.75 12.64 -9.62
N ALA A 44 11.61 12.31 -10.59
CA ALA A 44 11.21 12.09 -11.98
C ALA A 44 10.21 10.94 -12.12
N HIS A 45 10.41 9.84 -11.39
CA HIS A 45 9.49 8.72 -11.34
C HIS A 45 8.12 9.11 -10.77
N LEU A 46 8.12 9.79 -9.63
CA LEU A 46 6.88 10.26 -9.00
C LEU A 46 6.12 11.25 -9.89
N ALA A 47 6.83 12.14 -10.59
CA ALA A 47 6.22 13.04 -11.57
C ALA A 47 5.56 12.28 -12.73
N ALA A 48 6.27 11.31 -13.33
CA ALA A 48 5.71 10.48 -14.40
C ALA A 48 4.47 9.70 -13.92
N TYR A 49 4.53 9.12 -12.73
CA TYR A 49 3.38 8.44 -12.13
C TYR A 49 2.19 9.38 -11.95
N MET A 50 2.40 10.59 -11.42
CA MET A 50 1.31 11.54 -11.22
C MET A 50 0.70 12.03 -12.54
N ASP A 51 1.51 12.21 -13.58
CA ASP A 51 1.03 12.56 -14.92
C ASP A 51 0.16 11.46 -15.54
N GLU A 52 0.45 10.19 -15.26
CA GLU A 52 -0.33 9.04 -15.76
C GLU A 52 -1.55 8.71 -14.89
N ALA A 53 -1.42 8.83 -13.57
CA ALA A 53 -2.37 8.30 -12.60
C ALA A 53 -3.49 9.28 -12.23
N VAL A 54 -3.28 10.59 -12.42
CA VAL A 54 -4.29 11.60 -12.09
C VAL A 54 -5.33 11.68 -13.20
N ASP A 55 -6.52 11.18 -12.92
CA ASP A 55 -7.67 11.19 -13.83
C ASP A 55 -8.29 12.58 -13.95
N GLY A 56 -7.55 13.57 -14.46
CA GLY A 56 -8.01 14.93 -14.76
C GLY A 56 -8.74 15.67 -13.63
N SER A 57 -8.68 15.14 -12.40
CA SER A 57 -9.58 15.50 -11.30
C SER A 57 -9.03 16.76 -10.60
N PRO A 58 -9.89 17.74 -10.29
CA PRO A 58 -9.47 19.05 -9.79
C PRO A 58 -8.97 19.05 -8.34
N HIS A 59 -8.85 17.90 -7.68
CA HIS A 59 -8.35 17.82 -6.30
C HIS A 59 -6.82 17.89 -6.26
N GLN A 60 -6.28 19.09 -6.47
CA GLN A 60 -4.85 19.39 -6.37
C GLN A 60 -4.38 19.78 -4.97
N THR A 61 -5.21 19.56 -3.95
CA THR A 61 -4.90 19.96 -2.57
C THR A 61 -4.60 18.75 -1.70
N VAL A 62 -3.75 18.93 -0.69
CA VAL A 62 -3.34 17.86 0.24
C VAL A 62 -4.41 17.66 1.31
N VAL A 63 -5.52 17.05 0.93
CA VAL A 63 -6.69 16.78 1.78
C VAL A 63 -7.17 15.33 1.60
N PRO A 64 -7.77 14.69 2.62
CA PRO A 64 -8.30 13.34 2.46
C PRO A 64 -9.44 13.28 1.43
N TYR A 65 -9.44 12.24 0.60
CA TYR A 65 -10.51 11.95 -0.35
C TYR A 65 -10.66 10.45 -0.57
N GLY A 66 -11.89 9.98 -0.78
CA GLY A 66 -12.20 8.57 -0.97
C GLY A 66 -11.70 7.72 0.19
N TYR A 67 -10.74 6.84 -0.09
CA TYR A 67 -10.11 5.94 0.88
C TYR A 67 -9.07 6.62 1.79
N GLY A 68 -8.83 7.93 1.67
CA GLY A 68 -8.00 8.69 2.61
C GLY A 68 -6.96 9.57 1.93
N LEU A 69 -5.77 9.64 2.52
CA LEU A 69 -4.63 10.41 2.02
C LEU A 69 -3.34 9.63 2.24
N ILE A 70 -2.50 9.60 1.22
CA ILE A 70 -1.11 9.15 1.32
C ILE A 70 -0.22 10.34 0.95
N PHE A 71 0.83 10.60 1.73
CA PHE A 71 1.72 11.72 1.51
C PHE A 71 3.18 11.25 1.46
N PHE A 72 3.86 11.56 0.35
CA PHE A 72 5.28 11.31 0.15
C PHE A 72 6.07 12.60 0.32
N ASP A 73 7.00 12.61 1.27
CA ASP A 73 7.92 13.70 1.47
C ASP A 73 9.35 13.27 1.16
N VAL A 74 9.82 13.58 -0.05
CA VAL A 74 11.14 13.19 -0.54
C VAL A 74 12.26 13.90 0.24
N GLN A 75 12.01 15.11 0.74
CA GLN A 75 13.01 15.89 1.49
C GLN A 75 13.36 15.25 2.82
N THR A 76 12.36 14.80 3.58
CA THR A 76 12.58 14.19 4.89
C THR A 76 12.60 12.66 4.85
N LYS A 77 12.37 12.07 3.69
CA LYS A 77 12.12 10.63 3.51
C LYS A 77 11.01 10.17 4.45
N THR A 78 9.86 10.83 4.39
CA THR A 78 8.70 10.47 5.22
C THR A 78 7.53 10.05 4.34
N LEU A 79 6.93 8.91 4.68
CA LEU A 79 5.68 8.43 4.09
C LEU A 79 4.58 8.48 5.17
N LEU A 80 3.59 9.33 4.98
CA LEU A 80 2.41 9.38 5.85
C LEU A 80 1.26 8.66 5.16
N SER A 81 0.57 7.77 5.88
CA SER A 81 -0.62 7.08 5.34
C SER A 81 -1.78 7.16 6.32
N MET A 82 -2.94 7.62 5.85
CA MET A 82 -4.23 7.51 6.53
C MET A 82 -5.12 6.48 5.85
N GLN A 83 -4.52 5.56 5.09
CA GLN A 83 -5.23 4.51 4.38
C GLN A 83 -4.74 3.18 4.96
N GLY A 84 -5.63 2.44 5.61
CA GLY A 84 -5.36 1.22 6.37
C GLY A 84 -5.15 -0.03 5.51
N TYR A 85 -5.42 0.05 4.21
CA TYR A 85 -5.40 -1.07 3.26
C TYR A 85 -4.31 -0.98 2.19
N SER A 86 -3.41 -0.01 2.31
CA SER A 86 -2.62 0.48 1.17
C SER A 86 -1.43 -0.43 0.92
N SER A 87 -1.13 -1.30 1.89
CA SER A 87 -0.05 -2.29 1.81
C SER A 87 1.23 -1.69 1.23
N LEU A 88 1.54 -0.41 1.52
CA LEU A 88 2.66 0.35 0.92
C LEU A 88 4.05 -0.18 1.30
N ASN A 89 4.12 -1.29 2.01
CA ASN A 89 5.35 -1.99 2.37
C ASN A 89 5.19 -3.50 2.17
N ARG A 90 4.19 -3.91 1.38
CA ARG A 90 3.82 -5.30 1.15
C ARG A 90 3.38 -5.47 -0.30
N LEU A 91 4.16 -6.24 -1.04
CA LEU A 91 3.70 -6.76 -2.33
C LEU A 91 2.83 -7.99 -2.07
N HIS A 92 1.60 -7.95 -2.57
CA HIS A 92 0.70 -9.08 -2.52
C HIS A 92 0.75 -9.87 -3.81
N SER A 93 0.75 -11.20 -3.69
CA SER A 93 0.36 -12.10 -4.78
C SER A 93 1.24 -12.03 -6.04
N PHE A 94 2.56 -12.03 -5.90
CA PHE A 94 3.41 -12.26 -7.07
C PHE A 94 3.15 -13.67 -7.62
N SER A 95 2.81 -13.75 -8.91
CA SER A 95 2.43 -14.99 -9.58
C SER A 95 3.54 -15.50 -10.49
N ARG A 96 3.52 -16.80 -10.81
CA ARG A 96 4.48 -17.42 -11.75
C ARG A 96 4.49 -16.85 -13.16
N ARG A 97 3.54 -16.00 -13.49
CA ARG A 97 3.46 -15.34 -14.80
C ARG A 97 4.37 -14.11 -14.88
N ASP A 98 4.77 -13.51 -13.75
CA ASP A 98 5.61 -12.31 -13.73
C ASP A 98 7.07 -12.59 -13.37
N GLN A 99 7.83 -13.05 -14.36
CA GLN A 99 9.28 -13.23 -14.21
C GLN A 99 10.01 -11.91 -13.97
N ASP A 100 9.47 -10.79 -14.45
CA ASP A 100 10.10 -9.48 -14.31
C ASP A 100 9.91 -8.90 -12.91
N GLU A 101 8.73 -9.07 -12.28
CA GLU A 101 8.54 -8.75 -10.86
C GLU A 101 9.46 -9.59 -9.96
N THR A 102 9.65 -10.86 -10.28
CA THR A 102 10.53 -11.75 -9.50
C THR A 102 12.00 -11.31 -9.56
N LYS A 103 12.48 -10.82 -10.71
CA LYS A 103 13.83 -10.25 -10.85
C LYS A 103 13.98 -8.93 -10.11
N LEU A 104 12.96 -8.07 -10.19
CA LEU A 104 12.93 -6.81 -9.43
C LEU A 104 13.05 -7.09 -7.94
N LEU A 105 12.22 -7.99 -7.40
CA LEU A 105 12.29 -8.40 -5.99
C LEU A 105 13.67 -8.94 -5.62
N GLU A 106 14.29 -9.75 -6.46
CA GLU A 106 15.66 -10.23 -6.23
C GLU A 106 16.67 -9.07 -6.13
N GLN A 107 16.61 -8.10 -7.05
CA GLN A 107 17.48 -6.93 -7.03
C GLN A 107 17.29 -6.10 -5.76
N LEU A 108 16.03 -5.86 -5.37
CA LEU A 108 15.71 -5.15 -4.13
C LEU A 108 16.21 -5.92 -2.89
N HIS A 109 16.16 -7.25 -2.90
CA HIS A 109 16.68 -8.08 -1.81
C HIS A 109 18.19 -8.06 -1.71
N GLN A 110 18.90 -8.19 -2.84
CA GLN A 110 20.36 -8.10 -2.90
C GLN A 110 20.86 -6.73 -2.44
N ALA A 111 20.07 -5.67 -2.66
CA ALA A 111 20.34 -4.34 -2.13
C ALA A 111 20.06 -4.19 -0.61
N GLY A 112 19.59 -5.24 0.07
CA GLY A 112 19.24 -5.22 1.49
C GLY A 112 17.95 -4.46 1.80
N ARG A 113 17.10 -4.22 0.78
CA ARG A 113 15.93 -3.35 0.88
C ARG A 113 14.65 -4.10 1.11
N ILE A 114 14.62 -5.41 0.94
CA ILE A 114 13.42 -6.20 1.24
C ILE A 114 13.76 -7.40 2.11
N SER A 115 12.90 -7.65 3.08
CA SER A 115 12.91 -8.83 3.92
C SER A 115 11.68 -9.66 3.59
N PHE A 116 11.87 -10.83 3.03
CA PHE A 116 10.74 -11.68 2.66
C PHE A 116 10.08 -12.26 3.90
N GLU A 117 8.77 -12.01 4.05
CA GLU A 117 7.89 -12.83 4.88
C GLU A 117 6.91 -13.50 3.93
N ILE A 118 7.23 -14.72 3.50
CA ILE A 118 6.38 -15.45 2.57
C ILE A 118 5.23 -16.07 3.35
N ILE A 119 4.09 -15.39 3.32
CA ILE A 119 2.85 -15.90 3.89
C ILE A 119 2.24 -16.86 2.87
N GLN A 120 2.34 -18.17 3.12
CA GLN A 120 1.65 -19.16 2.31
C GLN A 120 0.17 -19.17 2.69
N TYR A 121 -0.67 -18.73 1.77
CA TYR A 121 -2.11 -18.95 1.88
C TYR A 121 -2.43 -20.41 1.50
N PRO A 122 -3.38 -21.07 2.21
CA PRO A 122 -3.89 -22.35 1.76
C PRO A 122 -4.42 -22.18 0.34
N ALA A 123 -4.20 -23.20 -0.51
CA ALA A 123 -4.63 -23.22 -1.89
C ALA A 123 -6.06 -22.69 -2.03
N TRP A 124 -6.21 -21.50 -2.60
CA TRP A 124 -7.52 -20.94 -2.88
C TRP A 124 -7.95 -21.46 -4.25
N LYS A 125 -9.00 -22.30 -4.25
CA LYS A 125 -9.67 -22.70 -5.48
C LYS A 125 -10.74 -21.65 -5.77
N GLU A 126 -10.60 -20.98 -6.91
CA GLU A 126 -11.64 -20.07 -7.40
C GLU A 126 -12.94 -20.88 -7.56
N PRO A 127 -14.02 -20.55 -6.84
CA PRO A 127 -15.26 -21.32 -6.94
C PRO A 127 -15.75 -21.27 -8.38
N SER A 128 -16.12 -22.42 -8.93
CA SER A 128 -16.67 -22.46 -10.29
C SER A 128 -17.99 -21.68 -10.34
N ALA A 129 -18.39 -21.19 -11.53
CA ALA A 129 -19.62 -20.43 -11.70
C ALA A 129 -20.89 -21.17 -11.21
N ASP A 130 -20.81 -22.50 -11.14
CA ASP A 130 -21.90 -23.40 -10.71
C ASP A 130 -21.80 -23.83 -9.23
N GLU A 131 -20.70 -23.50 -8.53
CA GLU A 131 -20.56 -23.79 -7.11
C GLU A 131 -21.22 -22.68 -6.28
N PRO A 132 -22.05 -23.03 -5.28
CA PRO A 132 -22.63 -22.03 -4.39
C PRO A 132 -21.50 -21.25 -3.72
N LYS A 133 -21.63 -19.92 -3.63
CA LYS A 133 -20.72 -19.06 -2.88
C LYS A 133 -20.75 -19.46 -1.41
N VAL A 134 -19.97 -20.47 -1.04
CA VAL A 134 -19.73 -20.81 0.35
C VAL A 134 -19.03 -19.60 0.94
N VAL A 135 -19.63 -19.01 1.98
CA VAL A 135 -18.96 -18.05 2.85
C VAL A 135 -17.78 -18.81 3.45
N GLN A 136 -16.63 -18.76 2.77
CA GLN A 136 -15.40 -19.32 3.31
C GLN A 136 -15.13 -18.53 4.58
N GLU A 137 -14.96 -19.24 5.70
CA GLU A 137 -14.36 -18.62 6.89
C GLU A 137 -13.12 -17.85 6.41
N PRO A 138 -12.92 -16.59 6.86
CA PRO A 138 -11.72 -15.85 6.51
C PRO A 138 -10.54 -16.79 6.74
N PRO A 139 -9.61 -16.92 5.77
CA PRO A 139 -8.55 -17.90 5.84
C PRO A 139 -7.97 -17.81 7.23
N LYS A 140 -8.16 -18.86 8.05
CA LYS A 140 -7.51 -18.92 9.36
C LYS A 140 -6.06 -18.62 9.03
N LEU A 141 -5.51 -17.61 9.69
CA LEU A 141 -4.09 -17.34 9.63
C LEU A 141 -3.45 -18.56 10.27
N ILE A 142 -3.28 -19.61 9.48
CA ILE A 142 -2.52 -20.77 9.86
C ILE A 142 -1.12 -20.17 9.87
N ARG A 143 -0.67 -19.68 11.02
CA ARG A 143 0.73 -19.89 11.37
C ARG A 143 0.90 -21.39 11.32
N ALA A 144 1.17 -21.91 10.12
CA ALA A 144 1.54 -23.29 9.96
C ALA A 144 2.66 -23.49 10.97
N GLY A 145 2.54 -24.52 11.82
CA GLY A 145 3.52 -24.86 12.84
C GLY A 145 4.81 -25.34 12.21
N LYS A 146 5.46 -24.41 11.49
CA LYS A 146 6.52 -24.43 10.48
C LYS A 146 6.07 -23.42 9.41
N SER A 147 6.19 -22.13 9.73
CA SER A 147 6.56 -21.20 8.67
C SER A 147 7.78 -21.82 8.02
N ASN A 148 7.75 -22.06 6.72
CA ASN A 148 9.02 -22.10 6.02
C ASN A 148 9.47 -20.65 6.01
N ASP A 149 10.01 -20.19 7.15
CA ASP A 149 10.77 -18.96 7.22
C ASP A 149 11.97 -19.21 6.33
N PHE A 150 11.81 -18.87 5.05
CA PHE A 150 12.92 -18.88 4.12
C PHE A 150 13.90 -17.83 4.64
N SER A 151 15.06 -18.30 5.08
CA SER A 151 16.15 -17.47 5.57
C SER A 151 16.87 -16.72 4.45
N SER A 152 16.57 -17.06 3.18
CA SER A 152 17.10 -16.40 1.99
C SER A 152 16.16 -16.51 0.77
N PHE A 153 16.36 -15.61 -0.19
CA PHE A 153 15.69 -15.68 -1.49
C PHE A 153 16.03 -16.97 -2.27
N ASP A 154 17.21 -17.54 -2.05
CA ASP A 154 17.61 -18.80 -2.68
C ASP A 154 16.80 -19.99 -2.17
N GLU A 155 16.45 -20.03 -0.88
CA GLU A 155 15.57 -21.06 -0.34
C GLU A 155 14.14 -20.91 -0.88
N PHE A 156 13.65 -19.67 -1.01
CA PHE A 156 12.39 -19.39 -1.69
C PHE A 156 12.45 -19.87 -3.15
N ARG A 157 13.49 -19.50 -3.90
CA ARG A 157 13.68 -19.91 -5.29
C ARG A 157 13.78 -21.42 -5.43
N ALA A 158 14.46 -22.10 -4.51
CA ALA A 158 14.57 -23.56 -4.51
C ALA A 158 13.22 -24.23 -4.25
N TYR A 159 12.44 -23.71 -3.29
CA TYR A 159 11.07 -24.15 -3.04
C TYR A 159 10.16 -23.90 -4.25
N TYR A 160 10.23 -22.70 -4.81
CA TYR A 160 9.49 -22.27 -5.99
C TYR A 160 9.79 -23.12 -7.23
N ASN A 161 11.04 -23.57 -7.36
CA ASN A 161 11.47 -24.46 -8.44
C ASN A 161 11.37 -25.95 -8.08
N SER A 162 10.87 -26.30 -6.89
CA SER A 162 10.74 -27.69 -6.46
C SER A 162 9.63 -28.40 -7.25
N GLU A 163 9.78 -29.71 -7.45
CA GLU A 163 8.77 -30.53 -8.14
C GLU A 163 7.43 -30.54 -7.40
N GLY A 164 7.45 -30.42 -6.06
CA GLY A 164 6.22 -30.27 -5.28
C GLY A 164 5.44 -29.01 -5.63
N PHE A 165 6.14 -27.88 -5.85
CA PHE A 165 5.50 -26.63 -6.28
C PHE A 165 5.06 -26.68 -7.75
N LYS A 166 5.88 -27.25 -8.65
CA LYS A 166 5.54 -27.40 -10.08
C LYS A 166 4.37 -28.35 -10.34
N SER A 167 4.15 -29.32 -9.44
CA SER A 167 3.08 -30.32 -9.55
C SER A 167 1.71 -29.82 -9.12
N LEU A 168 1.62 -28.62 -8.52
CA LEU A 168 0.34 -28.02 -8.15
C LEU A 168 -0.46 -27.72 -9.41
N PRO A 169 -1.75 -28.07 -9.46
CA PRO A 169 -2.58 -27.77 -10.62
C PRO A 169 -2.70 -26.25 -10.80
N ASN A 170 -2.86 -25.81 -12.05
CA ASN A 170 -2.80 -24.39 -12.43
C ASN A 170 -3.91 -23.52 -11.78
N ASP A 171 -4.91 -24.14 -11.15
CA ASP A 171 -6.01 -23.51 -10.41
C ASP A 171 -5.69 -23.29 -8.92
N VAL A 172 -4.53 -23.78 -8.43
CA VAL A 172 -4.04 -23.52 -7.08
C VAL A 172 -3.25 -22.22 -7.07
N TYR A 173 -3.90 -21.15 -6.60
CA TYR A 173 -3.23 -19.88 -6.33
C TYR A 173 -2.45 -19.99 -5.01
N GLN A 174 -1.14 -20.20 -5.09
CA GLN A 174 -0.26 -19.86 -3.97
C GLN A 174 0.13 -18.39 -4.10
N ARG A 175 -0.33 -17.59 -3.14
CA ARG A 175 0.10 -16.19 -3.00
C ARG A 175 1.27 -16.16 -2.03
N GLY A 176 2.34 -15.50 -2.42
CA GLY A 176 3.37 -15.02 -1.50
C GLY A 176 3.13 -13.55 -1.22
N ASP A 177 3.31 -13.15 0.02
CA ASP A 177 3.53 -11.75 0.36
C ASP A 177 5.05 -11.50 0.42
N ALA A 178 5.51 -10.32 0.00
CA ALA A 178 6.86 -9.86 0.25
C ALA A 178 6.79 -8.53 0.98
N MET A 179 7.43 -8.44 2.14
CA MET A 179 7.57 -7.17 2.84
C MET A 179 8.85 -6.48 2.35
N TYR A 180 8.76 -5.19 2.09
CA TYR A 180 9.93 -4.40 1.72
C TYR A 180 10.21 -3.33 2.76
N SER A 181 11.50 -3.16 3.06
CA SER A 181 11.97 -2.00 3.81
C SER A 181 11.79 -0.77 2.94
N LEU A 182 11.23 0.25 3.58
CA LEU A 182 11.13 1.56 2.99
C LEU A 182 12.36 2.41 3.28
N ASP A 183 13.39 1.91 3.98
CA ASP A 183 14.61 2.67 4.31
C ASP A 183 15.12 3.47 3.11
N PRO A 184 15.68 4.68 3.26
CA PRO A 184 15.76 5.45 4.49
C PRO A 184 14.41 6.08 4.90
N TRP A 185 13.30 5.71 4.26
CA TRP A 185 12.00 6.33 4.54
C TRP A 185 11.40 5.88 5.87
N THR A 186 10.88 6.85 6.61
CA THR A 186 10.06 6.63 7.79
C THR A 186 8.59 6.58 7.39
N LYS A 187 7.93 5.45 7.61
CA LYS A 187 6.48 5.30 7.42
C LYS A 187 5.73 5.59 8.72
N VAL A 188 4.73 6.47 8.66
CA VAL A 188 3.82 6.77 9.76
C VAL A 188 2.39 6.48 9.32
N ASN A 189 1.74 5.55 10.01
CA ASN A 189 0.34 5.23 9.76
C ASN A 189 -0.56 5.96 10.75
N PHE A 190 -1.65 6.52 10.24
CA PHE A 190 -2.70 7.14 11.01
C PHE A 190 -3.98 6.31 10.83
N PRO A 191 -4.77 6.12 11.90
CA PRO A 191 -6.04 5.40 11.77
C PRO A 191 -7.01 6.17 10.85
N GLU A 192 -7.91 5.43 10.19
CA GLU A 192 -9.03 5.97 9.41
C GLU A 192 -10.13 6.50 10.34
N SER A 193 -9.78 7.49 11.16
CA SER A 193 -10.58 8.03 12.24
C SER A 193 -10.45 9.55 12.28
N SER A 194 -11.36 10.22 12.99
CA SER A 194 -11.31 11.67 13.20
C SER A 194 -10.04 12.09 13.92
N ALA A 195 -9.64 11.34 14.94
CA ALA A 195 -8.38 11.53 15.65
C ALA A 195 -7.15 11.30 14.75
N GLY A 196 -7.21 10.29 13.86
CA GLY A 196 -6.18 10.02 12.87
C GLY A 196 -6.02 11.15 11.86
N ALA A 197 -7.12 11.70 11.36
CA ALA A 197 -7.12 12.85 10.44
C ALA A 197 -6.54 14.10 11.10
N ILE A 198 -6.88 14.39 12.36
CA ILE A 198 -6.29 15.50 13.13
C ILE A 198 -4.78 15.31 13.27
N ALA A 199 -4.34 14.12 13.67
CA ALA A 199 -2.93 13.82 13.86
C ALA A 199 -2.14 13.86 12.53
N PHE A 200 -2.74 13.38 11.43
CA PHE A 200 -2.14 13.43 10.10
C PHE A 200 -1.94 14.88 9.66
N ARG A 201 -2.98 15.72 9.76
CA ARG A 201 -2.89 17.14 9.42
C ARG A 201 -1.85 17.86 10.28
N ALA A 202 -1.80 17.57 11.58
CA ALA A 202 -0.77 18.13 12.46
C ALA A 202 0.65 17.72 12.01
N LYS A 203 0.84 16.47 11.57
CA LYS A 203 2.12 16.00 11.04
C LYS A 203 2.50 16.70 9.73
N LEU A 204 1.55 16.96 8.83
CA LEU A 204 1.78 17.75 7.62
C LEU A 204 2.25 19.17 7.96
N VAL A 205 1.63 19.83 8.95
CA VAL A 205 2.10 21.14 9.43
C VAL A 205 3.50 21.05 10.03
N GLU A 206 3.77 20.02 10.84
CA GLU A 206 5.09 19.79 11.47
C GLU A 206 6.21 19.68 10.44
N ILE A 207 5.97 18.98 9.32
CA ILE A 207 6.97 18.86 8.23
C ILE A 207 6.97 20.07 7.28
N GLY A 208 6.17 21.11 7.54
CA GLY A 208 6.19 22.38 6.82
C GLY A 208 5.28 22.45 5.59
N ILE A 209 4.22 21.65 5.51
CA ILE A 209 3.21 21.76 4.45
C ILE A 209 2.24 22.90 4.78
N PRO A 210 2.16 23.95 3.93
CA PRO A 210 1.23 25.05 4.16
C PRO A 210 -0.21 24.63 3.79
N PHE A 211 -1.18 25.20 4.48
CA PHE A 211 -2.59 25.08 4.12
C PHE A 211 -3.21 26.46 3.96
N SER A 212 -3.88 26.68 2.82
CA SER A 212 -4.76 27.82 2.61
C SER A 212 -6.01 27.71 3.49
N PRO A 213 -6.72 28.83 3.75
CA PRO A 213 -8.00 28.78 4.47
C PRO A 213 -9.04 27.83 3.85
N ALA A 214 -9.03 27.68 2.52
CA ALA A 214 -9.91 26.75 1.82
C ALA A 214 -9.55 25.28 2.12
N GLU A 215 -8.27 24.94 2.13
CA GLU A 215 -7.81 23.59 2.49
C GLU A 215 -8.05 23.27 3.97
N VAL A 216 -7.91 24.26 4.84
CA VAL A 216 -8.29 24.13 6.26
C VAL A 216 -9.78 23.76 6.37
N ALA A 217 -10.67 24.43 5.63
CA ALA A 217 -12.09 24.12 5.64
C ALA A 217 -12.40 22.70 5.10
N LEU A 218 -11.68 22.25 4.08
CA LEU A 218 -11.80 20.89 3.53
C LEU A 218 -11.34 19.83 4.55
N TRP A 219 -10.23 20.05 5.24
CA TRP A 219 -9.79 19.19 6.34
C TRP A 219 -10.80 19.14 7.47
N ASP A 220 -11.35 20.29 7.88
CA ASP A 220 -12.35 20.35 8.94
C ASP A 220 -13.62 19.58 8.53
N GLN A 221 -13.99 19.59 7.25
CA GLN A 221 -15.08 18.78 6.73
C GLN A 221 -14.75 17.27 6.80
N ALA A 222 -13.57 16.86 6.31
CA ALA A 222 -13.15 15.45 6.34
C ALA A 222 -13.12 14.89 7.77
N ILE A 223 -12.70 15.70 8.75
CA ILE A 223 -12.71 15.33 10.18
C ILE A 223 -14.14 15.15 10.68
N ARG A 224 -15.06 16.07 10.38
CA ARG A 224 -16.49 15.95 10.75
C ARG A 224 -17.13 14.70 10.14
N ASP A 225 -16.84 14.41 8.87
CA ASP A 225 -17.38 13.23 8.18
C ASP A 225 -16.87 11.94 8.84
N ALA A 226 -15.60 11.90 9.27
CA ALA A 226 -15.06 10.77 10.01
C ALA A 226 -15.76 10.59 11.38
N GLN A 227 -16.03 11.69 12.11
CA GLN A 227 -16.78 11.64 13.37
C GLN A 227 -18.20 11.09 13.19
N GLY A 228 -18.87 11.47 12.09
CA GLY A 228 -20.18 10.94 11.73
C GLY A 228 -20.18 9.43 11.57
N ARG A 229 -19.24 8.90 10.77
CA ARG A 229 -19.09 7.45 10.55
C ARG A 229 -18.75 6.70 11.85
N GLU A 230 -17.92 7.28 12.70
CA GLU A 230 -17.59 6.69 14.01
C GLU A 230 -18.84 6.57 14.89
N ALA A 231 -19.67 7.60 14.95
CA ALA A 231 -20.92 7.59 15.73
C ALA A 231 -21.91 6.54 15.21
N GLU A 232 -22.07 6.42 13.89
CA GLU A 232 -22.91 5.40 13.26
C GLU A 232 -22.43 3.97 13.60
N SER A 233 -21.12 3.72 13.51
CA SER A 233 -20.55 2.41 13.83
C SER A 233 -20.69 2.01 15.30
N ALA A 234 -20.69 2.99 16.21
CA ALA A 234 -20.90 2.75 17.63
C ALA A 234 -22.34 2.32 17.92
N ASP A 235 -23.34 2.96 17.29
CA ASP A 235 -24.76 2.65 17.44
C ASP A 235 -25.10 1.24 16.90
N GLU A 236 -24.51 0.85 15.76
CA GLU A 236 -24.66 -0.51 15.21
C GLU A 236 -24.08 -1.58 16.16
N SER A 237 -22.99 -1.28 16.87
CA SER A 237 -22.36 -2.22 17.80
C SER A 237 -23.14 -2.44 19.10
N GLU A 238 -23.98 -1.48 19.51
CA GLU A 238 -24.82 -1.60 20.71
C GLU A 238 -26.12 -2.36 20.45
N THR A 239 -26.51 -2.53 19.18
CA THR A 239 -27.76 -3.20 18.78
C THR A 239 -27.59 -4.66 18.36
N ALA A 240 -26.35 -5.14 18.24
CA ALA A 240 -25.98 -6.51 17.84
C ALA A 240 -25.67 -7.42 19.04
#